data_AF-A0A4Z0BH87-F1
#
_entry.id   AF-A0A4Z0BH87-F1
#
_cell.length_a   1.000
_cell.length_b   1.000
_cell.length_c   1.000
_cell.angle_alpha   90.00
_cell.angle_beta   90.00
_cell.angle_gamma   90.00
#
_symmetry.space_group_name_H-M   'P 1'
#
loop_
_entity.id
_entity.type
_entity.pdbx_description
1 polymer ?
#
loop_
_entity_poly.entity_id
_entity_poly.type
_entity_poly.pdbx_seq_one_letter_code
_entity_poly.pdbx_strand_id
1 'polypeptide(L)'
;MTKAVEAYFRLLKLLMAVCLAGMVVLVFGNVVLRYAFNSGITVSEEVARLFFVYLTFLGAIVAMREHLHLGVDTVVRRLPPLGRRACAVTGNVLMLFATGLFLQGSWAQSVINLDVKMPVTGISMATVYGVGVIFSVSVGLLILHDLYRALTGKVEVHEPVGEAGPLAGATGAVPGVANAAKHAQGRTTAEAA
;
A
#
# COMPACT_ATOMS: atom_id res chain seq x y z
N MET A 1 -22.61 0.01 7.53
CA MET A 1 -21.41 0.89 7.45
C MET A 1 -20.37 0.45 6.42
N THR A 2 -20.50 -0.73 5.79
CA THR A 2 -19.51 -1.25 4.81
C THR A 2 -19.56 -0.55 3.45
N LYS A 3 -20.75 -0.27 2.90
CA LYS A 3 -20.89 0.30 1.54
C LYS A 3 -20.23 1.68 1.37
N ALA A 4 -20.34 2.56 2.37
CA ALA A 4 -19.75 3.91 2.32
C ALA A 4 -18.22 3.85 2.39
N VAL A 5 -17.67 3.02 3.28
CA VAL A 5 -16.23 2.79 3.41
C VAL A 5 -15.68 2.16 2.13
N GLU A 6 -16.34 1.14 1.59
CA GLU A 6 -15.96 0.53 0.31
C GLU A 6 -16.01 1.53 -0.85
N ALA A 7 -17.02 2.40 -0.90
CA ALA A 7 -17.11 3.45 -1.92
C ALA A 7 -15.94 4.44 -1.81
N TYR A 8 -15.58 4.83 -0.58
CA TYR A 8 -14.42 5.67 -0.32
C TYR A 8 -13.11 5.01 -0.82
N PHE A 9 -12.86 3.74 -0.47
CA PHE A 9 -11.66 3.04 -0.94
C PHE A 9 -11.65 2.80 -2.46
N ARG A 10 -12.82 2.59 -3.08
CA ARG A 10 -12.94 2.55 -4.55
C ARG A 10 -12.57 3.89 -5.18
N LEU A 11 -13.02 5.00 -4.59
CA LEU A 11 -12.64 6.34 -5.03
C LEU A 11 -11.14 6.57 -4.89
N LEU A 12 -10.53 6.17 -3.76
CA LEU A 12 -9.07 6.28 -3.57
C LEU A 12 -8.30 5.51 -4.64
N LYS A 13 -8.70 4.27 -4.94
CA LYS A 13 -8.07 3.46 -6.00
C LYS A 13 -8.24 4.09 -7.38
N LEU A 14 -9.41 4.67 -7.67
CA LEU A 14 -9.64 5.41 -8.91
C LEU A 14 -8.72 6.64 -9.01
N LEU A 15 -8.62 7.43 -7.94
CA LEU A 15 -7.73 8.60 -7.88
C LEU A 15 -6.27 8.19 -8.09
N MET A 16 -5.82 7.10 -7.46
CA MET A 16 -4.48 6.54 -7.67
C MET A 16 -4.25 6.17 -9.14
N ALA A 17 -5.20 5.48 -9.78
CA ALA A 17 -5.11 5.11 -11.18
C ALA A 17 -5.02 6.34 -12.10
N VAL A 18 -5.82 7.38 -11.80
CA VAL A 18 -5.79 8.66 -12.54
C VAL A 18 -4.46 9.39 -12.35
N CYS A 19 -3.95 9.49 -11.12
CA CYS A 19 -2.65 10.09 -10.85
C CYS A 19 -1.51 9.36 -11.58
N LEU A 20 -1.53 8.02 -11.55
CA LEU A 20 -0.53 7.20 -12.23
C LEU A 20 -0.61 7.37 -13.75
N ALA A 21 -1.80 7.26 -14.34
CA ALA A 21 -1.99 7.44 -15.78
C ALA A 21 -1.60 8.87 -16.22
N GLY A 22 -2.01 9.88 -15.46
CA GLY A 22 -1.64 11.27 -15.71
C GLY A 22 -0.13 11.49 -15.65
N MET A 23 0.56 10.91 -14.67
CA MET A 23 2.01 10.96 -14.55
C MET A 23 2.70 10.33 -15.77
N VAL A 24 2.23 9.16 -16.23
CA VAL A 24 2.76 8.49 -17.42
C VAL A 24 2.57 9.37 -18.66
N VAL A 25 1.38 9.90 -18.88
CA VAL A 25 1.09 10.74 -20.05
C VAL A 25 1.91 12.03 -20.04
N LEU A 26 2.07 12.69 -18.88
CA LEU A 26 2.85 13.93 -18.77
C LEU A 26 4.34 13.70 -19.03
N VAL A 27 4.92 12.66 -18.41
CA VAL A 27 6.35 12.37 -18.55
C VAL A 27 6.66 11.86 -19.95
N PHE A 28 5.87 10.91 -20.45
CA PHE A 28 6.04 10.37 -21.80
C PHE A 28 5.78 11.42 -22.87
N GLY A 29 4.71 12.21 -22.73
CA GLY A 29 4.38 13.31 -23.65
C GLY A 29 5.49 14.35 -23.69
N ASN A 30 6.09 14.70 -22.54
CA ASN A 30 7.22 15.61 -22.48
C ASN A 30 8.46 15.05 -23.20
N VAL A 31 8.73 13.75 -23.06
CA VAL A 31 9.82 13.07 -23.79
C VAL A 31 9.59 13.11 -25.30
N VAL A 32 8.39 12.76 -25.75
CA VAL A 32 8.04 12.78 -27.18
C VAL A 32 8.16 14.20 -27.75
N LEU A 33 7.62 15.21 -27.05
CA LEU A 33 7.69 16.59 -27.52
C LEU A 33 9.15 17.06 -27.66
N ARG A 34 9.99 16.69 -26.68
CA ARG A 34 11.39 17.10 -26.65
C ARG A 34 12.19 16.49 -27.79
N TYR A 35 11.96 15.22 -28.12
CA TYR A 35 12.73 14.54 -29.16
C TYR A 35 12.12 14.68 -30.56
N ALA A 36 10.80 14.78 -30.70
CA ALA A 36 10.14 14.88 -32.01
C ALA A 36 9.95 16.33 -32.49
N PHE A 37 9.72 17.28 -31.57
CA PHE A 37 9.40 18.67 -31.90
C PHE A 37 10.43 19.67 -31.37
N ASN A 38 11.52 19.19 -30.75
CA ASN A 38 12.57 20.01 -30.13
C ASN A 38 12.02 21.06 -29.14
N SER A 39 10.87 20.79 -28.53
CA SER A 39 10.14 21.66 -27.61
C SER A 39 9.76 20.87 -26.36
N GLY A 40 9.71 21.49 -25.19
CA GLY A 40 9.45 20.79 -23.92
C GLY A 40 8.41 21.49 -23.06
N ILE A 41 7.66 20.70 -22.28
CA ILE A 41 6.73 21.19 -21.29
C ILE A 41 7.45 21.19 -19.94
N THR A 42 7.95 22.35 -19.51
CA THR A 42 8.65 22.53 -18.24
C THR A 42 7.77 22.20 -17.03
N VAL A 43 6.46 22.42 -17.17
CA VAL A 43 5.42 22.12 -16.16
C VAL A 43 5.30 20.62 -15.88
N SER A 44 5.58 19.75 -16.86
CA SER A 44 5.34 18.30 -16.74
C SER A 44 6.10 17.66 -15.59
N GLU A 45 7.32 18.13 -15.30
CA GLU A 45 8.15 17.58 -14.21
C GLU A 45 7.54 17.91 -12.83
N GLU A 46 7.05 19.14 -12.67
CA GLU A 46 6.49 19.62 -11.42
C GLU A 46 5.13 18.98 -11.12
N VAL A 47 4.26 18.86 -12.13
CA VAL A 47 2.96 18.20 -11.99
C VAL A 47 3.11 16.69 -11.81
N ALA A 48 4.08 16.06 -12.48
CA ALA A 48 4.38 14.65 -12.26
C ALA A 48 4.83 14.37 -10.81
N ARG A 49 5.65 15.26 -10.22
CA ARG A 49 6.00 15.19 -8.80
C ARG A 49 4.78 15.34 -7.89
N LEU A 50 3.88 16.27 -8.20
CA LEU A 50 2.64 16.44 -7.44
C LEU A 50 1.78 15.16 -7.47
N PHE A 51 1.56 14.57 -8.65
CA PHE A 51 0.84 13.31 -8.78
C PHE A 51 1.52 12.15 -8.06
N PHE A 52 2.85 12.09 -8.08
CA PHE A 52 3.61 11.07 -7.37
C PHE A 52 3.41 11.16 -5.84
N VAL A 53 3.48 12.37 -5.28
CA VAL A 53 3.23 12.61 -3.85
C VAL A 53 1.81 12.18 -3.48
N TYR A 54 0.81 12.57 -4.27
CA TYR A 54 -0.57 12.16 -4.05
C TYR A 54 -0.75 10.64 -4.14
N LEU A 55 -0.19 10.00 -5.17
CA LEU A 55 -0.23 8.55 -5.34
C LEU A 55 0.36 7.81 -4.13
N THR A 56 1.50 8.29 -3.62
CA THR A 56 2.20 7.67 -2.48
C THR A 56 1.35 7.73 -1.21
N PHE A 57 0.80 8.89 -0.88
CA PHE A 57 -0.04 9.03 0.31
C PHE A 57 -1.37 8.30 0.18
N LEU A 58 -2.05 8.37 -0.97
CA LEU A 58 -3.27 7.61 -1.20
C LEU A 58 -3.01 6.10 -1.10
N GLY A 59 -1.90 5.63 -1.67
CA GLY A 59 -1.46 4.23 -1.56
C GLY A 59 -1.19 3.81 -0.12
N ALA A 60 -0.58 4.69 0.68
CA ALA A 60 -0.35 4.44 2.10
C ALA A 60 -1.67 4.30 2.89
N ILE A 61 -2.71 5.10 2.59
CA ILE A 61 -4.04 4.94 3.23
C ILE A 61 -4.62 3.54 2.92
N VAL A 62 -4.52 3.10 1.66
CA VAL A 62 -5.01 1.78 1.24
C VAL A 62 -4.20 0.66 1.92
N ALA A 63 -2.88 0.79 2.00
CA ALA A 63 -2.01 -0.19 2.67
C ALA A 63 -2.28 -0.28 4.18
N MET A 64 -2.61 0.84 4.84
CA MET A 64 -2.98 0.86 6.27
C MET A 64 -4.28 0.11 6.54
N ARG A 65 -5.26 0.19 5.63
CA ARG A 65 -6.49 -0.61 5.74
C ARG A 65 -6.23 -2.11 5.72
N GLU A 66 -5.21 -2.56 4.99
CA GLU A 66 -4.86 -3.97 4.86
C GLU A 66 -4.01 -4.47 6.05
N HIS A 67 -3.84 -3.65 7.11
CA HIS A 67 -3.08 -3.95 8.32
C HIS A 67 -1.70 -4.56 8.02
N LEU A 68 -0.96 -3.94 7.11
CA LEU A 68 0.35 -4.45 6.67
C LEU A 68 1.47 -4.28 7.72
N HIS A 69 1.15 -4.35 9.02
CA HIS A 69 2.10 -4.39 10.15
C HIS A 69 2.61 -5.80 10.43
N LEU A 70 2.75 -6.60 9.37
CA LEU A 70 3.05 -8.04 9.36
C LEU A 70 4.21 -8.44 10.31
N GLY A 71 5.23 -7.57 10.44
CA GLY A 71 6.38 -7.82 11.31
C GLY A 71 6.05 -7.82 12.80
N VAL A 72 5.22 -6.88 13.27
CA VAL A 72 4.83 -6.79 14.69
C VAL A 72 3.76 -7.82 15.01
N ASP A 73 2.84 -8.08 14.08
CA ASP A 73 1.79 -9.08 14.24
C ASP A 73 2.33 -10.49 14.50
N THR A 74 3.43 -10.86 13.87
CA THR A 74 4.04 -12.19 14.05
C THR A 74 4.61 -12.38 15.47
N VAL A 75 5.24 -11.35 16.02
CA VAL A 75 5.77 -11.37 17.40
C VAL A 75 4.62 -11.35 18.41
N VAL A 76 3.63 -10.49 18.17
CA VAL A 76 2.45 -10.32 19.03
C VAL A 76 1.58 -11.59 19.10
N ARG A 77 1.58 -12.42 18.06
CA ARG A 77 0.90 -13.74 18.04
C ARG A 77 1.51 -14.77 19.00
N ARG A 78 2.79 -14.64 19.37
CA ARG A 78 3.45 -15.57 20.32
C ARG A 78 3.17 -15.23 21.79
N LEU A 79 2.50 -14.11 22.08
CA LEU A 79 2.21 -13.69 23.45
C LEU A 79 0.92 -14.32 24.00
N PRO A 80 0.79 -14.45 25.33
CA PRO A 80 -0.46 -14.82 25.99
C PRO A 80 -1.58 -13.81 25.65
N PRO A 81 -2.86 -14.20 25.76
CA PRO A 81 -4.01 -13.42 25.27
C PRO A 81 -4.09 -12.00 25.86
N LEU A 82 -3.71 -11.82 27.13
CA LEU A 82 -3.62 -10.49 27.75
C LEU A 82 -2.49 -9.64 27.14
N GLY A 83 -1.32 -10.23 26.92
CA GLY A 83 -0.17 -9.54 26.33
C GLY A 83 -0.44 -9.12 24.88
N ARG A 84 -1.12 -9.97 24.12
CA ARG A 84 -1.55 -9.65 22.75
C ARG A 84 -2.47 -8.43 22.71
N ARG A 85 -3.46 -8.37 23.61
CA ARG A 85 -4.39 -7.25 23.68
C ARG A 85 -3.72 -5.96 24.14
N ALA A 86 -2.84 -6.04 25.14
CA ALA A 86 -2.05 -4.90 25.59
C ALA A 86 -1.16 -4.34 24.47
N CYS A 87 -0.43 -5.18 23.75
CA CYS A 87 0.39 -4.76 22.60
C CYS A 87 -0.45 -4.12 21.49
N ALA A 88 -1.61 -4.67 21.15
CA ALA A 88 -2.49 -4.12 20.13
C ALA A 88 -3.02 -2.72 20.51
N VAL A 89 -3.46 -2.55 21.77
CA VAL A 89 -3.95 -1.27 22.27
C VAL A 89 -2.82 -0.24 22.31
N THR A 90 -1.67 -0.59 22.89
CA THR A 90 -0.51 0.32 22.97
C THR A 90 -0.01 0.69 21.59
N GLY A 91 0.08 -0.26 20.65
CA GLY A 91 0.47 -0.01 19.26
C GLY A 91 -0.46 0.98 18.57
N ASN A 92 -1.79 0.77 18.67
CA ASN A 92 -2.77 1.69 18.11
C ASN A 92 -2.71 3.07 18.75
N VAL A 93 -2.50 3.18 20.07
CA VAL A 93 -2.35 4.48 20.75
C VAL A 93 -1.10 5.21 20.28
N LEU A 94 0.04 4.52 20.17
CA LEU A 94 1.29 5.11 19.65
C LEU A 94 1.14 5.55 18.20
N MET A 95 0.48 4.74 17.37
CA MET A 95 0.26 5.09 15.97
C MET A 95 -0.71 6.25 15.81
N LEU A 96 -1.75 6.33 16.66
CA LEU A 96 -2.66 7.47 16.71
C LEU A 96 -1.92 8.74 17.12
N PHE A 97 -1.03 8.66 18.12
CA PHE A 97 -0.17 9.76 18.53
C PHE A 97 0.76 10.23 17.40
N ALA A 98 1.46 9.31 16.74
CA ALA A 98 2.32 9.63 15.60
C ALA A 98 1.54 10.27 14.44
N THR A 99 0.34 9.76 14.14
CA THR A 99 -0.55 10.32 13.12
C THR A 99 -1.03 11.73 13.51
N GLY A 100 -1.28 11.97 14.80
CA GLY A 100 -1.62 13.29 15.33
C GLY A 100 -0.48 14.31 15.16
N LEU A 101 0.76 13.91 15.46
CA LEU A 101 1.94 14.75 15.19
C LEU A 101 2.11 15.03 13.69
N PHE A 102 1.90 14.02 12.85
CA PHE A 102 1.99 14.17 11.40
C PHE A 102 0.90 15.11 10.85
N LEU A 103 -0.34 15.03 11.38
CA LEU A 103 -1.42 15.97 11.07
C LEU A 103 -1.04 17.41 11.43
N GLN A 104 -0.54 17.62 12.65
CA GLN A 104 -0.12 18.95 13.10
C GLN A 104 0.99 19.53 12.22
N GLY A 105 2.02 18.73 11.91
CA GLY A 105 3.11 19.15 11.03
C GLY A 105 2.63 19.45 9.60
N SER A 106 1.79 18.58 9.03
CA SER A 106 1.23 18.76 7.68
C SER A 106 0.33 19.97 7.59
N TRP A 107 -0.50 20.22 8.60
CA TRP A 107 -1.36 21.39 8.68
C TRP A 107 -0.53 22.68 8.77
N ALA A 108 0.43 22.73 9.68
CA ALA A 108 1.33 23.88 9.83
C ALA A 108 2.10 24.18 8.53
N GLN A 109 2.66 23.14 7.89
CA GLN A 109 3.33 23.30 6.60
C GLN A 109 2.37 23.78 5.50
N SER A 110 1.14 23.28 5.46
CA SER A 110 0.15 23.71 4.48
C SER A 110 -0.17 25.20 4.64
N VAL A 111 -0.39 25.66 5.88
CA VAL A 111 -0.71 27.07 6.16
C VAL A 111 0.47 28.00 5.85
N ILE A 112 1.69 27.63 6.24
CA ILE A 112 2.90 28.43 5.96
C ILE A 112 3.15 28.56 4.45
N ASN A 113 2.86 27.51 3.69
CA ASN A 113 3.12 27.45 2.25
C ASN A 113 1.93 27.86 1.38
N LEU A 114 0.89 28.50 1.95
CA LEU A 114 -0.25 29.00 1.18
C LEU A 114 0.18 30.04 0.13
N ASP A 115 1.01 31.00 0.53
CA ASP A 115 1.47 32.08 -0.34
C ASP A 115 2.71 31.72 -1.16
N VAL A 116 3.35 30.58 -0.83
CA VAL A 116 4.52 30.08 -1.55
C VAL A 116 4.05 29.34 -2.80
N LYS A 117 4.39 29.87 -3.98
CA LYS A 117 4.03 29.28 -5.27
C LYS A 117 5.17 28.46 -5.84
N MET A 118 4.83 27.35 -6.50
CA MET A 118 5.81 26.57 -7.23
C MET A 118 6.38 27.37 -8.41
N PRO A 119 7.68 27.25 -8.73
CA PRO A 119 8.36 28.13 -9.68
C PRO A 119 7.83 28.05 -11.11
N VAL A 120 7.35 26.87 -11.54
CA VAL A 120 6.95 26.66 -12.94
C VAL A 120 5.43 26.77 -13.11
N THR A 121 4.64 26.14 -12.26
CA THR A 121 3.17 26.15 -12.40
C THR A 121 2.47 27.31 -11.71
N GLY A 122 3.13 27.96 -10.74
CA GLY A 122 2.51 28.98 -9.91
C GLY A 122 1.44 28.44 -8.96
N ILE A 123 1.27 27.11 -8.85
CA ILE A 123 0.36 26.48 -7.90
C ILE A 123 0.94 26.63 -6.48
N SER A 124 0.07 26.81 -5.49
CA SER A 124 0.49 26.92 -4.09
C SER A 124 1.14 25.62 -3.61
N MET A 125 2.28 25.73 -2.90
CA MET A 125 2.96 24.61 -2.26
C MET A 125 2.10 23.98 -1.15
N ALA A 126 1.08 24.68 -0.64
CA ALA A 126 0.08 24.11 0.26
C ALA A 126 -0.60 22.84 -0.31
N THR A 127 -0.73 22.71 -1.64
CA THR A 127 -1.30 21.50 -2.26
C THR A 127 -0.42 20.27 -2.02
N VAL A 128 0.91 20.44 -1.99
CA VAL A 128 1.86 19.34 -1.72
C VAL A 128 1.72 18.84 -0.28
N TYR A 129 1.55 19.74 0.68
CA TYR A 129 1.42 19.40 2.10
C TYR A 129 -0.02 18.99 2.49
N GLY A 130 -1.02 19.47 1.74
CA GLY A 130 -2.44 19.21 2.00
C GLY A 130 -2.79 17.72 1.92
N VAL A 131 -2.11 16.94 1.08
CA VAL A 131 -2.32 15.49 1.04
C VAL A 131 -1.90 14.79 2.33
N GLY A 132 -0.92 15.33 3.06
CA GLY A 132 -0.53 14.84 4.39
C GLY A 132 -1.67 14.98 5.39
N VAL A 133 -2.46 16.05 5.29
CA VAL A 133 -3.68 16.25 6.09
C VAL A 133 -4.74 15.20 5.72
N ILE A 134 -4.98 14.97 4.43
CA ILE A 134 -5.93 13.94 3.95
C ILE A 134 -5.52 12.56 4.47
N PHE A 135 -4.24 12.22 4.35
CA PHE A 135 -3.66 10.98 4.86
C PHE A 135 -3.90 10.82 6.36
N SER A 136 -3.50 11.82 7.17
CA SER A 136 -3.61 11.75 8.62
C SER A 136 -5.05 11.60 9.10
N VAL A 137 -5.99 12.33 8.49
CA VAL A 137 -7.41 12.22 8.87
C VAL A 137 -7.93 10.82 8.54
N SER A 138 -7.61 10.31 7.35
CA SER A 138 -8.09 9.01 6.88
C SER A 138 -7.52 7.86 7.69
N VAL A 139 -6.21 7.86 7.93
CA VAL A 139 -5.52 6.84 8.74
C VAL A 139 -5.89 6.96 10.22
N GLY A 140 -6.01 8.18 10.74
CA GLY A 140 -6.46 8.42 12.11
C GLY A 140 -7.84 7.82 12.39
N LEU A 141 -8.78 7.93 11.43
CA LEU A 141 -10.10 7.29 11.52
C LEU A 141 -10.02 5.75 11.49
N LEU A 142 -9.13 5.18 10.66
CA LEU A 142 -8.91 3.72 10.64
C LEU A 142 -8.38 3.23 12.00
N ILE A 143 -7.34 3.87 12.52
CA ILE A 143 -6.72 3.51 13.80
C ILE A 143 -7.71 3.66 14.95
N LEU A 144 -8.51 4.73 14.95
CA LEU A 144 -9.50 4.94 15.99
C LEU A 144 -10.56 3.83 16.00
N HIS A 145 -10.98 3.39 14.82
CA HIS A 145 -11.91 2.26 14.67
C HIS A 145 -11.27 0.94 15.11
N ASP A 146 -9.98 0.71 14.82
CA ASP A 146 -9.26 -0.48 15.26
C ASP A 146 -9.02 -0.49 16.77
N LEU A 147 -8.73 0.67 17.35
CA LEU A 147 -8.62 0.87 18.80
C LEU A 147 -9.96 0.59 19.48
N TYR A 148 -11.07 1.08 18.93
CA TYR A 148 -12.41 0.78 19.45
C TYR A 148 -12.72 -0.71 19.41
N ARG A 149 -12.36 -1.42 18.33
CA ARG A 149 -12.51 -2.88 18.23
C ARG A 149 -11.63 -3.65 19.22
N ALA A 150 -10.38 -3.21 19.41
CA ALA A 150 -9.46 -3.80 20.38
C ALA A 150 -9.95 -3.62 21.84
N LEU A 151 -10.54 -2.46 22.15
CA LEU A 151 -11.12 -2.17 23.46
C LEU A 151 -12.42 -2.93 23.71
N THR A 152 -13.28 -3.12 22.70
CA THR A 152 -14.54 -3.87 22.82
C THR A 152 -14.38 -5.40 22.80
N GLY A 153 -13.14 -5.91 22.67
CA GLY A 153 -12.84 -7.33 22.84
C GLY A 153 -13.17 -8.21 21.62
N LYS A 154 -13.55 -7.62 20.48
CA LYS A 154 -13.79 -8.34 19.21
C LYS A 154 -12.50 -8.55 18.42
N VAL A 155 -11.44 -9.03 19.07
CA VAL A 155 -10.19 -9.36 18.40
C VAL A 155 -10.33 -10.75 17.81
N GLU A 156 -10.99 -10.85 16.66
CA GLU A 156 -10.87 -12.05 15.83
C GLU A 156 -9.41 -12.13 15.37
N VAL A 157 -8.78 -13.24 15.71
CA VAL A 157 -7.43 -13.57 15.26
C VAL A 157 -7.52 -13.74 13.75
N HIS A 158 -7.08 -12.74 12.98
CA HIS A 158 -6.96 -12.87 11.54
C HIS A 158 -5.99 -14.03 11.26
N GLU A 159 -6.52 -15.17 10.79
CA GLU A 159 -5.68 -16.21 10.21
C GLU A 159 -4.93 -15.59 9.01
N PRO A 160 -3.63 -15.87 8.85
CA PRO A 160 -2.89 -15.36 7.71
C PRO A 160 -3.57 -15.86 6.44
N VAL A 161 -3.90 -14.93 5.53
CA VAL A 161 -4.06 -15.28 4.11
C VAL A 161 -2.79 -16.03 3.76
N GLY A 162 -2.98 -17.30 3.40
CA GLY A 162 -1.93 -18.29 3.37
C GLY A 162 -0.65 -17.76 2.75
N GLU A 163 0.45 -18.11 3.41
CA GLU A 163 1.58 -18.68 2.69
C GLU A 163 1.08 -19.91 1.91
N ALA A 164 0.27 -19.70 0.87
CA ALA A 164 0.33 -20.52 -0.31
C ALA A 164 1.69 -20.18 -0.91
N GLY A 165 2.73 -20.84 -0.41
CA GLY A 165 4.05 -20.76 -0.98
C GLY A 165 3.94 -20.96 -2.49
N PRO A 166 4.69 -20.23 -3.32
CA PRO A 166 4.80 -20.50 -4.76
C PRO A 166 5.31 -21.91 -5.10
N LEU A 167 5.50 -22.80 -4.11
CA LEU A 167 6.18 -24.09 -4.25
C LEU A 167 5.33 -25.31 -3.86
N ALA A 168 4.09 -25.15 -3.37
CA ALA A 168 3.20 -26.29 -3.10
C ALA A 168 2.35 -26.72 -4.31
N GLY A 169 2.23 -25.85 -5.32
CA GLY A 169 1.51 -26.13 -6.58
C GLY A 169 2.39 -26.68 -7.71
N ALA A 170 3.72 -26.77 -7.51
CA ALA A 170 4.65 -27.25 -8.54
C ALA A 170 4.97 -28.75 -8.44
N THR A 171 4.48 -29.45 -7.40
CA THR A 171 4.74 -30.89 -7.18
C THR A 171 3.54 -31.80 -7.51
N GLY A 172 2.42 -31.24 -7.96
CA GLY A 172 1.24 -32.00 -8.37
C GLY A 172 0.84 -31.69 -9.80
N ALA A 173 1.00 -32.67 -10.69
CA ALA A 173 0.55 -32.70 -12.09
C ALA A 173 1.51 -32.15 -13.17
N VAL A 174 2.63 -32.85 -13.39
CA VAL A 174 3.16 -33.04 -14.76
C VAL A 174 2.78 -34.46 -15.20
N PRO A 175 1.80 -34.63 -16.12
CA PRO A 175 1.33 -35.96 -16.56
C PRO A 175 2.35 -36.82 -17.33
N GLY A 176 3.62 -36.39 -17.43
CA GLY A 176 4.66 -37.05 -18.23
C GLY A 176 5.79 -37.73 -17.45
N VAL A 177 6.03 -37.38 -16.18
CA VAL A 177 7.23 -37.88 -15.46
C VAL A 177 7.00 -39.26 -14.82
N ALA A 178 5.75 -39.58 -14.44
CA ALA A 178 5.41 -40.89 -13.88
C ALA A 178 5.57 -42.06 -14.88
N ASN A 179 5.50 -41.78 -16.19
CA ASN A 179 5.65 -42.80 -17.23
C ASN A 179 7.12 -43.05 -17.61
N ALA A 180 7.99 -42.05 -17.45
CA ALA A 180 9.43 -42.20 -17.68
C ALA A 180 10.11 -43.07 -16.59
N ALA A 181 9.67 -42.97 -15.34
CA ALA A 181 10.20 -43.79 -14.24
C ALA A 181 9.82 -45.28 -14.37
N LYS A 182 8.61 -45.60 -14.83
CA LYS A 182 8.19 -47.00 -15.06
C LYS A 182 8.94 -47.66 -16.23
N HIS A 183 9.29 -46.91 -17.28
CA HIS A 183 10.05 -47.44 -18.41
C HIS A 183 11.54 -47.63 -18.12
N ALA A 184 12.13 -46.83 -17.24
CA ALA A 184 13.53 -47.02 -16.80
C ALA A 184 13.69 -48.23 -15.86
N GLN A 185 12.70 -48.46 -14.99
CA GLN A 185 12.75 -49.52 -13.97
C GLN A 185 12.43 -50.92 -14.51
N GLY A 186 11.81 -51.01 -15.70
CA GLY A 186 11.57 -52.29 -16.40
C GLY A 186 12.71 -52.77 -17.31
N ARG A 187 13.73 -51.93 -17.55
CA ARG A 187 14.90 -52.32 -18.36
C ARG A 187 16.03 -52.92 -17.53
N THR A 188 16.19 -52.50 -16.29
CA THR A 188 17.26 -53.01 -15.41
C THR A 188 16.99 -54.41 -14.82
N THR A 189 15.74 -54.87 -14.80
CA THR A 189 15.39 -56.23 -14.36
C THR A 189 15.44 -57.28 -15.48
N ALA A 190 15.55 -56.86 -16.74
CA ALA A 190 15.67 -57.77 -17.89
C ALA A 190 17.12 -58.07 -18.30
N GLU A 191 18.10 -57.29 -17.83
CA GLU A 191 19.54 -57.49 -18.10
C GLU A 191 20.29 -58.24 -16.98
N ALA A 192 19.59 -58.66 -15.93
CA ALA A 192 20.16 -59.37 -14.77
C ALA A 192 19.63 -60.81 -14.59
N ALA A 193 19.04 -61.39 -15.63
CA ALA A 193 18.65 -62.80 -15.74
C ALA A 193 19.23 -63.40 -17.03
#